data_AF-A8V4H7-F1
#
_entry.id   AF-A8V4H7-F1
#
_cell.length_a   1.000
_cell.length_b   1.000
_cell.length_c   1.000
_cell.angle_alpha   90.00
_cell.angle_beta   90.00
_cell.angle_gamma   90.00
#
_symmetry.space_group_name_H-M   'P 1'
#
loop_
_entity.id
_entity.type
_entity.pdbx_description
1 polymer ?
#
loop_
_entity_poly.entity_id
_entity_poly.type
_entity_poly.pdbx_seq_one_letter_code
_entity_poly.pdbx_strand_id
1 'polypeptide(L)'
;GGIFLITFLFVFLGLLPFSVFVIQALKKALKEKYNEPLLFLLVFASVYIGFFAVSSTKLPNYTVPSYPPLAVLIGYYLINSKYSKSQTYSLLAFILITILLAVGTYFGLKNEPAVSDLAYTGLSFLFLTAVGILALIFVKNTKRMIFTLFTGSFIFNLLFFYVLFPPIDKKNPVMQSLKLINKNKVVYYKNFNPAFAFYIKTPIKKVKNIENLPVKTYIITRKKYLKELKHYKNLKILFIQKDLFEKKYTAVLKKQ
;
A
#
# COMPACT_ATOMS: atom_id res chain seq x y z
N GLY A 1 -15.82 2.19 -7.60
CA GLY A 1 -14.69 1.32 -7.99
C GLY A 1 -13.62 2.17 -8.61
N GLY A 2 -12.35 1.75 -8.55
CA GLY A 2 -11.25 2.42 -9.25
C GLY A 2 -11.31 2.17 -10.77
N ILE A 3 -10.62 3.03 -11.53
CA ILE A 3 -10.43 2.91 -12.98
C ILE A 3 -9.75 1.55 -13.29
N PHE A 4 -10.07 0.94 -14.44
CA PHE A 4 -9.46 -0.33 -14.91
C PHE A 4 -7.93 -0.37 -14.76
N LEU A 5 -7.26 0.75 -15.06
CA LEU A 5 -5.81 0.91 -15.01
C LEU A 5 -5.20 0.72 -13.59
N ILE A 6 -5.99 0.86 -12.52
CA ILE A 6 -5.46 0.77 -11.16
C ILE A 6 -4.96 -0.65 -10.82
N THR A 7 -5.56 -1.68 -11.42
CA THR A 7 -5.13 -3.08 -11.23
C THR A 7 -3.72 -3.29 -11.82
N PHE A 8 -3.46 -2.76 -13.00
CA PHE A 8 -2.13 -2.81 -13.62
C PHE A 8 -1.11 -2.00 -12.82
N LEU A 9 -1.52 -0.86 -12.26
CA LEU A 9 -0.67 -0.07 -11.38
C LEU A 9 -0.28 -0.86 -10.11
N PHE A 10 -1.21 -1.59 -9.49
CA PHE A 10 -0.90 -2.45 -8.34
C PHE A 10 0.11 -3.54 -8.69
N VAL A 11 -0.06 -4.21 -9.84
CA VAL A 11 0.91 -5.21 -10.32
C VAL A 11 2.28 -4.58 -10.57
N PHE A 12 2.30 -3.45 -11.26
CA PHE A 12 3.55 -2.78 -11.60
C PHE A 12 4.31 -2.29 -10.36
N LEU A 13 3.62 -1.68 -9.40
CA LEU A 13 4.23 -1.23 -8.14
C LEU A 13 4.62 -2.41 -7.25
N GLY A 14 3.80 -3.46 -7.18
CA GLY A 14 4.05 -4.64 -6.36
C GLY A 14 5.24 -5.48 -6.84
N LEU A 15 5.62 -5.36 -8.11
CA LEU A 15 6.78 -6.02 -8.70
C LEU A 15 8.02 -5.13 -8.80
N LEU A 16 7.99 -3.88 -8.32
CA LEU A 16 9.21 -3.07 -8.24
C LEU A 16 10.26 -3.79 -7.36
N PRO A 17 11.54 -3.78 -7.75
CA PRO A 17 12.12 -3.01 -8.85
C PRO A 17 12.05 -3.70 -10.23
N PHE A 18 11.67 -4.98 -10.28
CA PHE A 18 11.77 -5.81 -11.49
C PHE A 18 10.64 -5.60 -12.50
N SER A 19 9.56 -4.93 -12.11
CA SER A 19 8.43 -4.60 -12.99
C SER A 19 8.82 -3.85 -14.26
N VAL A 20 9.92 -3.09 -14.24
CA VAL A 20 10.44 -2.40 -15.42
C VAL A 20 10.88 -3.34 -16.55
N PHE A 21 11.09 -4.62 -16.24
CA PHE A 21 11.43 -5.67 -17.21
C PHE A 21 10.21 -6.49 -17.68
N VAL A 22 9.00 -6.16 -17.21
CA VAL A 22 7.81 -6.99 -17.46
C VAL A 22 7.46 -7.05 -18.95
N ILE A 23 7.59 -5.95 -19.69
CA ILE A 23 7.24 -5.92 -21.13
C ILE A 23 8.16 -6.84 -21.92
N GLN A 24 9.46 -6.84 -21.61
CA GLN A 24 10.44 -7.69 -22.25
C GLN A 24 10.23 -9.16 -21.89
N ALA A 25 9.85 -9.44 -20.63
CA ALA A 25 9.50 -10.78 -20.17
C ALA A 25 8.29 -11.35 -20.92
N LEU A 26 7.21 -10.57 -21.04
CA LEU A 26 6.02 -10.97 -21.78
C LEU A 26 6.33 -11.17 -23.27
N LYS A 27 7.10 -10.26 -23.89
CA LYS A 27 7.52 -10.40 -25.29
C LYS A 27 8.35 -11.66 -25.52
N LYS A 28 9.21 -12.05 -24.57
CA LYS A 28 10.01 -13.27 -24.67
C LYS A 28 9.14 -14.52 -24.55
N ALA A 29 8.26 -14.57 -23.57
CA ALA A 29 7.33 -15.69 -23.39
C ALA A 29 6.42 -15.90 -24.60
N LEU A 30 5.94 -14.82 -25.22
CA LEU A 30 5.15 -14.88 -26.45
C LEU A 30 5.94 -15.39 -27.67
N LYS A 31 7.23 -15.05 -27.77
CA LYS A 31 8.11 -15.56 -28.85
C LYS A 31 8.40 -17.05 -28.67
N GLU A 32 8.57 -17.49 -27.43
CA GLU A 32 8.85 -18.87 -27.07
C GLU A 32 7.56 -19.65 -26.75
N LYS A 33 6.51 -19.45 -27.55
CA LYS A 33 5.16 -20.00 -27.32
C LYS A 33 5.08 -21.53 -27.21
N TYR A 34 6.10 -22.25 -27.67
CA TYR A 34 6.18 -23.72 -27.55
C TYR A 34 6.75 -24.18 -26.20
N ASN A 35 7.21 -23.26 -25.35
CA ASN A 35 7.57 -23.54 -23.97
C ASN A 35 6.28 -23.54 -23.11
N GLU A 36 5.65 -24.70 -22.98
CA GLU A 36 4.36 -24.87 -22.30
C GLU A 36 4.33 -24.26 -20.88
N PRO A 37 5.35 -24.45 -20.01
CA PRO A 37 5.40 -23.78 -18.72
C PRO A 37 5.33 -22.25 -18.81
N LEU A 38 6.10 -21.62 -19.70
CA LEU A 38 6.09 -20.15 -19.85
C LEU A 38 4.75 -19.65 -20.39
N LEU A 39 4.17 -20.38 -21.35
CA LEU A 39 2.86 -20.04 -21.89
C LEU A 39 1.77 -20.15 -20.81
N PHE A 40 1.80 -21.20 -20.00
CA PHE A 40 0.87 -21.36 -18.87
C PHE A 40 0.98 -20.18 -17.89
N LEU A 41 2.19 -19.80 -17.47
CA LEU A 41 2.40 -18.68 -16.55
C LEU A 41 1.93 -17.35 -17.15
N LEU A 42 2.17 -17.14 -18.45
CA LEU A 42 1.71 -15.97 -19.18
C LEU A 42 0.17 -15.90 -19.23
N VAL A 43 -0.49 -16.99 -19.59
CA VAL A 43 -1.96 -17.09 -19.63
C VAL A 43 -2.53 -16.89 -18.24
N PHE A 44 -2.00 -17.57 -17.23
CA PHE A 44 -2.44 -17.46 -15.84
C PHE A 44 -2.37 -16.00 -15.36
N ALA A 45 -1.21 -15.35 -15.51
CA ALA A 45 -1.04 -13.96 -15.10
C ALA A 45 -2.01 -13.03 -15.86
N SER A 46 -2.16 -13.23 -17.16
CA SER A 46 -3.01 -12.39 -18.01
C SER A 46 -4.50 -12.52 -17.67
N VAL A 47 -5.00 -13.76 -17.51
CA VAL A 47 -6.39 -14.03 -17.13
C VAL A 47 -6.69 -13.45 -15.76
N TYR A 48 -5.80 -13.69 -14.79
CA TYR A 48 -5.99 -13.24 -13.43
C TYR A 48 -6.00 -11.70 -13.31
N ILE A 49 -5.05 -11.02 -13.95
CA ILE A 49 -5.00 -9.55 -13.99
C ILE A 49 -6.21 -8.99 -14.77
N GLY A 50 -6.54 -9.58 -15.91
CA GLY A 50 -7.68 -9.16 -16.74
C GLY A 50 -9.00 -9.25 -15.99
N PHE A 51 -9.25 -10.35 -15.28
CA PHE A 51 -10.43 -10.54 -14.45
C PHE A 51 -10.58 -9.43 -13.40
N PHE A 52 -9.53 -9.16 -12.60
CA PHE A 52 -9.59 -8.12 -11.57
C PHE A 52 -9.54 -6.69 -12.12
N ALA A 53 -9.05 -6.50 -13.34
CA ALA A 53 -9.10 -5.19 -13.99
C ALA A 53 -10.54 -4.83 -14.40
N VAL A 54 -11.36 -5.81 -14.82
CA VAL A 54 -12.78 -5.59 -15.17
C VAL A 54 -13.70 -5.58 -13.95
N SER A 55 -13.31 -6.18 -12.82
CA SER A 55 -14.11 -6.24 -11.60
C SER A 55 -14.53 -4.84 -11.05
N SER A 56 -15.76 -4.74 -10.53
CA SER A 56 -16.31 -3.50 -9.94
C SER A 56 -15.53 -3.04 -8.71
N THR A 57 -14.96 -3.98 -7.95
CA THR A 57 -14.16 -3.73 -6.74
C THR A 57 -12.71 -4.11 -7.00
N LYS A 58 -11.80 -3.18 -6.70
CA LYS A 58 -10.36 -3.34 -6.96
C LYS A 58 -9.61 -3.05 -5.67
N LEU A 59 -9.09 -4.10 -5.05
CA LEU A 59 -8.26 -4.00 -3.86
C LEU A 59 -6.81 -4.37 -4.21
N PRO A 60 -5.81 -3.70 -3.61
CA PRO A 60 -4.40 -4.00 -3.89
C PRO A 60 -4.01 -5.47 -3.69
N ASN A 61 -4.64 -6.16 -2.74
CA ASN A 61 -4.36 -7.57 -2.47
C ASN A 61 -4.95 -8.53 -3.53
N TYR A 62 -5.86 -8.06 -4.38
CA TYR A 62 -6.45 -8.91 -5.41
C TYR A 62 -5.43 -9.35 -6.44
N THR A 63 -4.38 -8.56 -6.71
CA THR A 63 -3.36 -8.86 -7.72
C THR A 63 -2.26 -9.80 -7.22
N VAL A 64 -2.21 -10.13 -5.92
CA VAL A 64 -1.11 -10.90 -5.31
C VAL A 64 -0.85 -12.25 -6.01
N PRO A 65 -1.86 -13.06 -6.39
CA PRO A 65 -1.61 -14.31 -7.09
C PRO A 65 -0.95 -14.18 -8.47
N SER A 66 -0.96 -12.98 -9.09
CA SER A 66 -0.25 -12.74 -10.34
C SER A 66 1.27 -12.51 -10.16
N TYR A 67 1.75 -12.30 -8.93
CA TYR A 67 3.16 -11.95 -8.72
C TYR A 67 4.11 -13.14 -8.93
N PRO A 68 3.85 -14.35 -8.39
CA PRO A 68 4.71 -15.50 -8.67
C PRO A 68 4.91 -15.81 -10.16
N PRO A 69 3.86 -15.92 -11.01
CA PRO A 69 4.06 -16.21 -12.43
C PRO A 69 4.81 -15.08 -13.15
N LEU A 70 4.52 -13.81 -12.84
CA LEU A 70 5.25 -12.69 -13.42
C LEU A 70 6.72 -12.66 -12.98
N ALA A 71 7.02 -12.99 -11.72
CA ALA A 71 8.40 -13.08 -11.23
C ALA A 71 9.20 -14.17 -11.97
N VAL A 72 8.59 -15.33 -12.23
CA VAL A 72 9.22 -16.41 -13.02
C VAL A 72 9.45 -15.96 -14.46
N LEU A 73 8.47 -15.33 -15.11
CA LEU A 73 8.61 -14.81 -16.47
C LEU A 73 9.74 -13.77 -16.57
N ILE A 74 9.82 -12.85 -15.61
CA ILE A 74 10.88 -11.83 -15.55
C ILE A 74 12.24 -12.48 -15.30
N GLY A 75 12.34 -13.42 -14.35
CA GLY A 75 13.56 -14.16 -14.06
C GLY A 75 14.06 -14.94 -15.28
N TYR A 76 13.16 -15.65 -15.97
CA TYR A 76 13.46 -16.36 -17.20
C TYR A 76 14.00 -15.42 -18.29
N TYR A 77 13.39 -14.25 -18.45
CA TYR A 77 13.88 -13.23 -19.37
C TYR A 77 15.28 -12.74 -19.01
N LEU A 78 15.53 -12.40 -17.75
CA LEU A 78 16.80 -11.83 -17.31
C LEU A 78 17.95 -12.84 -17.46
N ILE A 79 17.73 -14.11 -17.14
CA ILE A 79 18.77 -15.15 -17.20
C ILE A 79 19.08 -15.57 -18.65
N ASN A 80 18.06 -15.69 -19.50
CA ASN A 80 18.22 -16.22 -20.86
C ASN A 80 18.45 -15.13 -21.92
N SER A 81 18.65 -13.87 -21.53
CA SER A 81 18.86 -12.76 -22.48
C SER A 81 20.25 -12.14 -22.31
N LYS A 82 20.95 -11.94 -23.41
CA LYS A 82 22.16 -11.12 -23.43
C LYS A 82 21.80 -9.65 -23.18
N TYR A 83 22.81 -8.87 -22.78
CA TYR A 83 22.67 -7.43 -22.63
C TYR A 83 21.99 -6.78 -23.84
N SER A 84 21.07 -5.84 -23.59
CA SER A 84 20.45 -5.02 -24.63
C SER A 84 20.17 -3.60 -24.14
N LYS A 85 20.10 -2.63 -25.08
CA LYS A 85 19.71 -1.23 -24.76
C LYS A 85 18.36 -1.14 -24.05
N SER A 86 17.45 -2.09 -24.29
CA SER A 86 16.15 -2.13 -23.61
C SER A 86 16.27 -2.31 -22.09
N GLN A 87 17.26 -3.06 -21.61
CA GLN A 87 17.52 -3.19 -20.16
C GLN A 87 18.03 -1.87 -19.58
N THR A 88 18.89 -1.15 -20.31
CA THR A 88 19.32 0.21 -19.94
C THR A 88 18.12 1.15 -19.81
N TYR A 89 17.21 1.18 -20.79
CA TYR A 89 16.00 2.01 -20.72
C TYR A 89 15.06 1.60 -19.57
N SER A 90 15.00 0.30 -19.25
CA SER A 90 14.20 -0.20 -18.12
C SER A 90 14.75 0.31 -16.77
N LEU A 91 16.08 0.32 -16.61
CA LEU A 91 16.73 0.85 -15.42
C LEU A 91 16.63 2.38 -15.34
N LEU A 92 16.70 3.09 -16.47
CA LEU A 92 16.44 4.54 -16.51
C LEU A 92 14.98 4.86 -16.12
N ALA A 93 14.03 4.06 -16.59
CA ALA A 93 12.64 4.17 -16.17
C ALA A 93 12.49 3.91 -14.66
N PHE A 94 13.18 2.90 -14.12
CA PHE A 94 13.20 2.63 -12.68
C PHE A 94 13.71 3.84 -11.89
N ILE A 95 14.85 4.42 -12.29
CA ILE A 95 15.43 5.65 -11.70
C ILE A 95 14.44 6.81 -11.73
N LEU A 96 13.78 7.04 -12.88
CA LEU A 96 12.78 8.09 -13.00
C LEU A 96 11.59 7.84 -12.07
N ILE A 97 11.08 6.61 -12.02
CA ILE A 97 9.97 6.21 -11.14
C ILE A 97 10.34 6.45 -9.68
N THR A 98 11.54 6.09 -9.22
CA THR A 98 11.94 6.27 -7.82
C THR A 98 12.15 7.73 -7.45
N ILE A 99 12.61 8.58 -8.38
CA ILE A 99 12.64 10.04 -8.21
C ILE A 99 11.20 10.58 -8.07
N LEU A 100 10.30 10.17 -8.97
CA LEU A 100 8.89 10.58 -8.92
C LEU A 100 8.20 10.10 -7.63
N LEU A 101 8.53 8.91 -7.13
CA LEU A 101 8.04 8.41 -5.84
C LEU A 101 8.58 9.24 -4.67
N ALA A 102 9.85 9.64 -4.70
CA ALA A 102 10.44 10.50 -3.68
C ALA A 102 9.74 11.86 -3.62
N VAL A 103 9.61 12.51 -4.78
CA VAL A 103 8.95 13.82 -4.91
C VAL A 103 7.47 13.72 -4.55
N GLY A 104 6.76 12.75 -5.12
CA GLY A 104 5.33 12.54 -4.90
C GLY A 104 4.99 12.22 -3.44
N THR A 105 5.80 11.38 -2.79
CA THR A 105 5.61 11.07 -1.37
C THR A 105 5.94 12.27 -0.48
N TYR A 106 7.00 13.02 -0.78
CA TYR A 106 7.35 14.23 -0.04
C TYR A 106 6.20 15.24 -0.05
N PHE A 107 5.69 15.60 -1.24
CA PHE A 107 4.59 16.55 -1.35
C PHE A 107 3.26 15.96 -0.84
N GLY A 108 3.02 14.66 -1.03
CA GLY A 108 1.85 13.98 -0.48
C GLY A 108 1.77 14.05 1.04
N LEU A 109 2.89 13.78 1.72
CA LEU A 109 2.99 13.90 3.17
C LEU A 109 2.96 15.37 3.63
N LYS A 110 3.62 16.28 2.91
CA LYS A 110 3.62 17.71 3.24
C LYS A 110 2.21 18.31 3.23
N ASN A 111 1.36 17.84 2.32
CA ASN A 111 -0.03 18.27 2.18
C ASN A 111 -0.99 17.58 3.17
N GLU A 112 -0.53 16.64 3.98
CA GLU A 112 -1.33 15.99 5.01
C GLU A 112 -0.97 16.58 6.39
N PRO A 113 -1.81 17.45 6.99
CA PRO A 113 -1.44 18.21 8.19
C PRO A 113 -1.00 17.36 9.38
N ALA A 114 -1.55 16.14 9.50
CA ALA A 114 -1.21 15.24 10.58
C ALA A 114 0.23 14.71 10.52
N VAL A 115 0.87 14.67 9.35
CA VAL A 115 2.19 14.05 9.11
C VAL A 115 3.15 14.95 8.32
N SER A 116 2.85 16.24 8.21
CA SER A 116 3.61 17.19 7.37
C SER A 116 5.04 17.44 7.87
N ASP A 117 5.28 17.27 9.16
CA ASP A 117 6.60 17.28 9.80
C ASP A 117 7.45 16.06 9.43
N LEU A 118 6.82 14.96 8.99
CA LEU A 118 7.48 13.74 8.53
C LEU A 118 7.66 13.71 7.01
N ALA A 119 7.37 14.79 6.29
CA ALA A 119 7.45 14.83 4.83
C ALA A 119 8.83 14.42 4.28
N TYR A 120 9.91 14.74 5.00
CA TYR A 120 11.28 14.37 4.64
C TYR A 120 11.46 12.85 4.48
N THR A 121 10.67 12.02 5.18
CA THR A 121 10.73 10.56 5.04
C THR A 121 10.37 10.11 3.63
N GLY A 122 9.61 10.91 2.86
CA GLY A 122 9.34 10.66 1.44
C GLY A 122 10.61 10.70 0.57
N LEU A 123 11.62 11.47 0.95
CA LEU A 123 12.90 11.52 0.22
C LEU A 123 13.72 10.23 0.34
N SER A 124 13.36 9.34 1.27
CA SER A 124 14.02 8.03 1.42
C SER A 124 13.98 7.19 0.15
N PHE A 125 12.99 7.37 -0.73
CA PHE A 125 12.92 6.70 -2.03
C PHE A 125 14.12 7.03 -2.95
N LEU A 126 14.87 8.11 -2.69
CA LEU A 126 16.14 8.39 -3.38
C LEU A 126 17.20 7.30 -3.13
N PHE A 127 17.08 6.54 -2.04
CA PHE A 127 17.89 5.34 -1.84
C PHE A 127 17.68 4.33 -2.99
N LEU A 128 16.44 4.10 -3.41
CA LEU A 128 16.14 3.22 -4.56
C LEU A 128 16.66 3.82 -5.87
N THR A 129 16.70 5.14 -6.00
CA THR A 129 17.37 5.80 -7.13
C THR A 129 18.85 5.45 -7.17
N ALA A 130 19.56 5.50 -6.04
CA ALA A 130 20.96 5.09 -5.95
C ALA A 130 21.14 3.60 -6.29
N VAL A 131 20.24 2.74 -5.82
CA VAL A 131 20.21 1.31 -6.21
C VAL A 131 20.04 1.15 -7.71
N GLY A 132 19.16 1.93 -8.34
CA GLY A 132 18.96 1.93 -9.79
C GLY A 132 20.20 2.37 -10.57
N ILE A 133 20.88 3.42 -10.12
CA ILE A 133 22.15 3.90 -10.71
C ILE A 133 23.23 2.81 -10.58
N LEU A 134 23.36 2.18 -9.42
CA LEU A 134 24.33 1.11 -9.22
C LEU A 134 24.01 -0.12 -10.08
N ALA A 135 22.73 -0.47 -10.23
CA ALA A 135 22.30 -1.53 -11.14
C ALA A 135 22.60 -1.19 -12.60
N LEU A 136 22.50 0.10 -12.99
CA LEU A 136 22.82 0.59 -14.32
C LEU A 136 24.32 0.44 -14.64
N ILE A 137 25.21 0.69 -13.68
CA ILE A 137 26.65 0.42 -13.81
C ILE A 137 26.89 -1.07 -14.11
N PHE A 138 26.13 -1.96 -13.46
CA PHE A 138 26.23 -3.39 -13.66
C PHE A 138 25.33 -3.95 -14.78
N VAL A 139 24.71 -3.13 -15.63
CA VAL A 139 23.71 -3.59 -16.62
C VAL A 139 24.23 -4.66 -17.57
N LYS A 140 25.55 -4.67 -17.86
CA LYS A 140 26.19 -5.68 -18.72
C LYS A 140 26.47 -7.01 -17.98
N ASN A 141 26.43 -7.01 -16.65
CA ASN A 141 26.59 -8.20 -15.81
C ASN A 141 25.25 -8.51 -15.11
N THR A 142 24.43 -9.33 -15.76
CA THR A 142 23.06 -9.62 -15.32
C THR A 142 22.99 -10.11 -13.87
N LYS A 143 23.93 -10.96 -13.43
CA LYS A 143 23.96 -11.46 -12.05
C LYS A 143 24.16 -10.33 -11.05
N ARG A 144 25.15 -9.45 -11.28
CA ARG A 144 25.42 -8.30 -10.40
C ARG A 144 24.24 -7.31 -10.43
N MET A 145 23.68 -7.01 -11.59
CA MET A 145 22.51 -6.14 -11.72
C MET A 145 21.31 -6.68 -10.90
N ILE A 146 20.97 -7.96 -11.06
CA ILE A 146 19.87 -8.60 -10.32
C ILE A 146 20.16 -8.54 -8.82
N PHE A 147 21.37 -8.90 -8.40
CA PHE A 147 21.76 -8.90 -6.99
C PHE A 147 21.65 -7.50 -6.38
N THR A 148 22.14 -6.46 -7.07
CA THR A 148 22.01 -5.06 -6.65
C THR A 148 20.55 -4.64 -6.49
N LEU A 149 19.70 -4.91 -7.48
CA LEU A 149 18.27 -4.57 -7.42
C LEU A 149 17.57 -5.29 -6.26
N PHE A 150 17.81 -6.60 -6.11
CA PHE A 150 17.22 -7.41 -5.05
C PHE A 150 17.66 -6.93 -3.66
N THR A 151 18.96 -6.92 -3.40
CA THR A 151 19.51 -6.56 -2.07
C THR A 151 19.17 -5.13 -1.68
N GLY A 152 19.35 -4.17 -2.60
CA GLY A 152 19.00 -2.78 -2.35
C GLY A 152 17.52 -2.61 -2.04
N SER A 153 16.64 -3.19 -2.85
CA SER A 153 15.19 -3.07 -2.62
C SER A 153 14.72 -3.86 -1.39
N PHE A 154 15.35 -4.97 -1.06
CA PHE A 154 15.07 -5.74 0.16
C PHE A 154 15.45 -4.96 1.42
N ILE A 155 16.65 -4.38 1.45
CA ILE A 155 17.09 -3.50 2.54
C ILE A 155 16.14 -2.30 2.67
N PHE A 156 15.78 -1.66 1.56
CA PHE A 156 14.83 -0.56 1.59
C PHE A 156 13.47 -0.98 2.15
N ASN A 157 12.95 -2.16 1.79
CA ASN A 157 11.70 -2.67 2.34
C ASN A 157 11.79 -2.85 3.87
N LEU A 158 12.90 -3.40 4.38
CA LEU A 158 13.11 -3.50 5.83
C LEU A 158 13.14 -2.12 6.48
N LEU A 159 13.92 -1.18 5.94
CA LEU A 159 13.96 0.20 6.43
C LEU A 159 12.57 0.86 6.38
N PHE A 160 11.82 0.64 5.31
CA PHE A 160 10.48 1.18 5.15
C PHE A 160 9.54 0.71 6.26
N PHE A 161 9.42 -0.61 6.45
CA PHE A 161 8.49 -1.18 7.43
C PHE A 161 8.92 -0.97 8.88
N TYR A 162 10.22 -1.02 9.19
CA TYR A 162 10.70 -0.96 10.58
C TYR A 162 11.13 0.43 11.04
N VAL A 163 11.47 1.34 10.12
CA VAL A 163 12.03 2.66 10.47
C VAL A 163 11.15 3.80 9.93
N LEU A 164 10.85 3.81 8.63
CA LEU A 164 10.25 4.98 7.96
C LEU A 164 8.73 5.07 8.17
N PHE A 165 8.01 3.97 8.05
CA PHE A 165 6.55 3.93 8.14
C PHE A 165 6.00 4.03 9.59
N PRO A 166 6.60 3.42 10.63
CA PRO A 166 6.03 3.43 11.97
C PRO A 166 5.78 4.83 12.57
N PRO A 167 6.66 5.85 12.40
CA PRO A 167 6.37 7.22 12.84
C PRO A 167 5.12 7.81 12.18
N ILE A 168 4.88 7.53 10.89
CA ILE A 168 3.71 7.98 10.14
C ILE A 168 2.46 7.27 10.67
N ASP A 169 2.51 5.94 10.83
CA ASP A 169 1.36 5.17 11.32
C ASP A 169 0.98 5.50 12.76
N LYS A 170 1.95 5.85 13.62
CA LYS A 170 1.66 6.36 14.98
C LYS A 170 0.80 7.63 14.98
N LYS A 171 0.80 8.40 13.88
CA LYS A 171 -0.04 9.60 13.72
C LYS A 171 -1.43 9.30 13.17
N ASN A 172 -1.70 8.05 12.79
CA ASN A 172 -3.03 7.61 12.38
C ASN A 172 -4.04 7.82 13.52
N PRO A 173 -5.23 8.38 13.24
CA PRO A 173 -6.23 8.64 14.29
C PRO A 173 -6.68 7.39 15.04
N VAL A 174 -6.68 6.22 14.40
CA VAL A 174 -6.98 4.96 15.08
C VAL A 174 -5.92 4.67 16.13
N MET A 175 -4.63 4.75 15.77
CA MET A 175 -3.52 4.53 16.70
C MET A 175 -3.49 5.54 17.84
N GLN A 176 -3.77 6.81 17.57
CA GLN A 176 -3.84 7.83 18.61
C GLN A 176 -5.02 7.61 19.58
N SER A 177 -6.21 7.35 19.03
CA SER A 177 -7.42 7.17 19.85
C SER A 177 -7.44 5.87 20.63
N LEU A 178 -6.74 4.82 20.19
CA LEU A 178 -6.60 3.56 20.93
C LEU A 178 -5.96 3.75 22.32
N LYS A 179 -5.13 4.78 22.50
CA LYS A 179 -4.54 5.12 23.81
C LYS A 179 -5.56 5.72 24.79
N LEU A 180 -6.70 6.18 24.29
CA LEU A 180 -7.72 6.89 25.05
C LEU A 180 -8.92 5.99 25.42
N ILE A 181 -8.99 4.77 24.86
CA ILE A 181 -10.12 3.86 25.04
C ILE A 181 -9.77 2.60 25.82
N ASN A 182 -10.75 2.07 26.55
CA ASN A 182 -10.67 0.70 27.06
C ASN A 182 -11.23 -0.25 26.00
N LYS A 183 -10.37 -1.10 25.43
CA LYS A 183 -10.71 -2.04 24.34
C LYS A 183 -11.86 -2.99 24.66
N ASN A 184 -12.13 -3.28 25.93
CA ASN A 184 -13.21 -4.20 26.35
C ASN A 184 -14.58 -3.52 26.42
N LYS A 185 -14.64 -2.18 26.33
CA LYS A 185 -15.88 -1.40 26.44
C LYS A 185 -16.09 -0.54 25.20
N VAL A 186 -15.84 -1.08 24.02
CA VAL A 186 -15.96 -0.37 22.74
C VAL A 186 -17.16 -0.84 21.95
N VAL A 187 -17.97 0.11 21.50
CA VAL A 187 -19.06 -0.10 20.56
C VAL A 187 -18.93 0.88 19.40
N TYR A 188 -19.57 0.57 18.26
CA TYR A 188 -19.60 1.50 17.13
C TYR A 188 -21.01 1.97 16.80
N TYR A 189 -21.11 3.23 16.36
CA TYR A 189 -22.35 3.82 15.86
C TYR A 189 -22.26 4.07 14.36
N LYS A 190 -23.21 3.48 13.61
CA LYS A 190 -23.35 3.50 12.14
C LYS A 190 -22.14 2.98 11.34
N ASN A 191 -21.01 3.70 11.35
CA ASN A 191 -19.79 3.36 10.61
C ASN A 191 -18.56 3.90 11.36
N PHE A 192 -17.40 3.28 11.18
CA PHE A 192 -16.14 3.62 11.82
C PHE A 192 -14.95 3.34 10.88
N ASN A 193 -13.71 3.56 11.34
CA ASN A 193 -12.52 3.19 10.56
C ASN A 193 -12.24 1.68 10.73
N PRO A 194 -12.19 0.87 9.65
CA PRO A 194 -11.98 -0.57 9.75
C PRO A 194 -10.72 -1.00 10.51
N ALA A 195 -9.68 -0.16 10.56
CA ALA A 195 -8.46 -0.46 11.32
C ALA A 195 -8.71 -0.65 12.82
N PHE A 196 -9.81 -0.10 13.39
CA PHE A 196 -10.20 -0.43 14.77
C PHE A 196 -10.46 -1.92 14.97
N ALA A 197 -11.11 -2.59 14.00
CA ALA A 197 -11.39 -4.02 14.11
C ALA A 197 -10.09 -4.84 14.17
N PHE A 198 -9.07 -4.44 13.41
CA PHE A 198 -7.76 -5.05 13.43
C PHE A 198 -7.04 -4.89 14.79
N TYR A 199 -7.06 -3.68 15.37
CA TYR A 199 -6.29 -3.38 16.58
C TYR A 199 -6.99 -3.70 17.91
N ILE A 200 -8.32 -3.71 17.94
CA ILE A 200 -9.11 -4.01 19.14
C ILE A 200 -9.17 -5.52 19.39
N LYS A 201 -9.04 -6.35 18.34
CA LYS A 201 -9.00 -7.84 18.39
C LYS A 201 -10.21 -8.51 19.06
N THR A 202 -11.23 -7.74 19.44
CA THR A 202 -12.51 -8.23 19.95
C THR A 202 -13.66 -7.71 19.07
N PRO A 203 -14.79 -8.43 18.98
CA PRO A 203 -15.92 -8.01 18.18
C PRO A 203 -16.49 -6.66 18.67
N ILE A 204 -16.42 -5.64 17.80
CA ILE A 204 -16.98 -4.32 18.09
C ILE A 204 -18.47 -4.36 17.75
N LYS A 205 -19.34 -4.32 18.76
CA LYS A 205 -20.80 -4.42 18.57
C LYS A 205 -21.37 -3.13 18.00
N LYS A 206 -22.30 -3.26 17.03
CA LYS A 206 -23.09 -2.14 16.51
C LYS A 206 -24.14 -1.74 17.51
N VAL A 207 -24.29 -0.45 17.77
CA VAL A 207 -25.34 0.07 18.64
C VAL A 207 -26.31 0.94 17.83
N LYS A 208 -27.61 0.71 18.05
CA LYS A 208 -28.70 1.51 17.47
C LYS A 208 -29.12 2.65 18.41
N ASN A 209 -29.32 2.36 19.70
CA ASN A 209 -29.65 3.35 20.73
C ASN A 209 -28.50 3.48 21.74
N ILE A 210 -28.00 4.71 21.92
CA ILE A 210 -26.85 5.05 22.76
C ILE A 210 -27.25 5.38 24.21
N GLU A 211 -28.53 5.60 24.49
CA GLU A 211 -29.03 5.96 25.82
C GLU A 211 -28.72 4.90 26.87
N ASN A 212 -29.00 3.64 26.53
CA ASN A 212 -28.89 2.49 27.44
C ASN A 212 -27.48 1.91 27.55
N LEU A 213 -26.46 2.62 27.06
CA LEU A 213 -25.09 2.14 27.18
C LEU A 213 -24.56 2.30 28.61
N PRO A 214 -23.81 1.31 29.13
CA PRO A 214 -23.16 1.43 30.43
C PRO A 214 -22.23 2.65 30.49
N VAL A 215 -22.14 3.27 31.67
CA VAL A 215 -21.17 4.33 31.94
C VAL A 215 -19.74 3.83 31.70
N LYS A 216 -18.87 4.71 31.19
CA LYS A 216 -17.51 4.40 30.72
C LYS A 216 -17.47 3.50 29.47
N THR A 217 -18.55 3.41 28.70
CA THR A 217 -18.53 2.83 27.35
C THR A 217 -17.95 3.83 26.33
N TYR A 218 -17.09 3.34 25.44
CA TYR A 218 -16.47 4.11 24.37
C TYR A 218 -17.19 3.86 23.06
N ILE A 219 -17.54 4.95 22.36
CA ILE A 219 -18.30 4.91 21.12
C ILE A 219 -17.40 5.39 20.00
N ILE A 220 -17.08 4.52 19.04
CA ILE A 220 -16.35 4.89 17.83
C ILE A 220 -17.34 5.19 16.69
N THR A 221 -17.11 6.29 15.98
CA THR A 221 -17.96 6.68 14.85
C THR A 221 -17.22 7.60 13.88
N ARG A 222 -17.93 8.11 12.86
CA ARG A 222 -17.43 9.14 11.94
C ARG A 222 -17.96 10.52 12.35
N LYS A 223 -17.15 11.57 12.18
CA LYS A 223 -17.53 12.97 12.50
C LYS A 223 -18.88 13.37 11.93
N LYS A 224 -19.22 12.91 10.71
CA LYS A 224 -20.50 13.23 10.05
C LYS A 224 -21.74 12.79 10.83
N TYR A 225 -21.63 11.78 11.69
CA TYR A 225 -22.75 11.29 12.52
C TYR A 225 -22.81 11.96 13.89
N LEU A 226 -21.83 12.79 14.26
CA LEU A 226 -21.84 13.46 15.57
C LEU A 226 -23.04 14.38 15.77
N LYS A 227 -23.57 14.98 14.69
CA LYS A 227 -24.76 15.83 14.77
C LYS A 227 -25.96 15.07 15.35
N GLU A 228 -26.15 13.81 14.95
CA GLU A 228 -27.23 12.94 15.47
C GLU A 228 -27.00 12.57 16.93
N LEU A 229 -25.74 12.57 17.38
CA LEU A 229 -25.39 12.20 18.75
C LEU A 229 -25.50 13.35 19.75
N LYS A 230 -25.65 14.60 19.28
CA LYS A 230 -25.74 15.78 20.15
C LYS A 230 -26.96 15.77 21.07
N HIS A 231 -28.02 15.07 20.67
CA HIS A 231 -29.27 14.99 21.45
C HIS A 231 -29.14 14.10 22.68
N TYR A 232 -28.17 13.18 22.72
CA TYR A 232 -27.96 12.30 23.85
C TYR A 232 -27.20 13.01 24.97
N LYS A 233 -27.80 13.06 26.15
CA LYS A 233 -27.13 13.55 27.36
C LYS A 233 -26.00 12.59 27.78
N ASN A 234 -24.97 13.13 28.42
CA ASN A 234 -23.82 12.41 28.99
C ASN A 234 -22.86 11.79 27.97
N LEU A 235 -22.68 12.40 26.79
CA LEU A 235 -21.64 12.02 25.85
C LEU A 235 -20.51 13.06 25.84
N LYS A 236 -19.30 12.63 26.23
CA LYS A 236 -18.09 13.44 26.11
C LYS A 236 -17.31 13.05 24.86
N ILE A 237 -17.01 14.01 24.00
CA ILE A 237 -16.10 13.80 22.87
C ILE A 237 -14.68 13.70 23.45
N LEU A 238 -14.00 12.58 23.16
CA LEU A 238 -12.61 12.37 23.59
C LEU A 238 -11.60 12.67 22.50
N PHE A 239 -11.98 12.43 21.23
CA PHE A 239 -11.04 12.50 20.12
C PHE A 239 -11.76 12.75 18.80
N ILE A 240 -11.23 13.66 17.98
CA ILE A 240 -11.64 13.86 16.58
C ILE A 240 -10.39 14.19 15.77
N GLN A 241 -10.13 13.42 14.71
CA GLN A 241 -9.06 13.71 13.76
C GLN A 241 -9.40 13.17 12.37
N LYS A 242 -8.85 13.80 11.33
CA LYS A 242 -8.94 13.34 9.94
C LYS A 242 -8.19 12.00 9.79
N ASP A 243 -8.77 11.08 9.04
CA ASP A 243 -8.07 9.86 8.64
C ASP A 243 -6.98 10.20 7.62
N LEU A 244 -5.79 9.64 7.83
CA LEU A 244 -4.66 9.85 6.91
C LEU A 244 -5.05 9.42 5.50
N PHE A 245 -4.80 10.29 4.53
CA PHE A 245 -5.08 10.05 3.10
C PHE A 245 -6.55 9.81 2.74
N GLU A 246 -7.49 10.06 3.68
CA GLU A 246 -8.92 10.00 3.45
C GLU A 246 -9.60 11.33 3.75
N LYS A 247 -10.75 11.60 3.11
CA LYS A 247 -11.58 12.79 3.43
C LYS A 247 -12.40 12.62 4.72
N LYS A 248 -12.37 11.45 5.34
CA LYS A 248 -13.20 11.10 6.50
C LYS A 248 -12.50 11.49 7.80
N TYR A 249 -13.30 11.67 8.85
CA TYR A 249 -12.80 11.96 10.20
C TYR A 249 -13.27 10.88 11.16
N THR A 250 -12.34 10.33 11.93
CA THR A 250 -12.60 9.45 13.05
C THR A 250 -12.98 10.26 14.27
N ALA A 251 -14.02 9.81 14.98
CA ALA A 251 -14.46 10.41 16.23
C ALA A 251 -14.66 9.33 17.30
N VAL A 252 -14.24 9.63 18.53
CA VAL A 252 -14.42 8.77 19.69
C VAL A 252 -15.09 9.56 20.80
N LEU A 253 -16.16 8.99 21.35
CA LEU A 253 -16.90 9.53 22.48
C LEU A 253 -16.85 8.56 23.66
N LYS A 254 -17.11 9.08 24.86
CA LYS A 254 -17.28 8.30 26.08
C LYS A 254 -18.61 8.65 26.73
N LYS A 255 -19.36 7.60 27.11
CA LYS A 255 -20.55 7.72 27.94
C LYS A 255 -20.12 8.03 29.38
N GLN A 256 -20.59 9.16 29.89
CA GLN A 256 -20.43 9.58 31.29
C GLN A 256 -21.53 9.00 32.17
#